data_AF-A0A9D4KAP5-F1
#
_entry.id   AF-A0A9D4KAP5-F1
#
_cell.length_a   1.000
_cell.length_b   1.000
_cell.length_c   1.000
_cell.angle_alpha   90.00
_cell.angle_beta   90.00
_cell.angle_gamma   90.00
#
_symmetry.space_group_name_H-M   'P 1'
#
loop_
_entity.id
_entity.type
_entity.pdbx_description
1 polymer ?
#
loop_
_entity_poly.entity_id
_entity_poly.type
_entity_poly.pdbx_seq_one_letter_code
_entity_poly.pdbx_strand_id
1 'polypeptide(L)'
;MAALTNHLGEQISKKKGARKSRKERRLEKVNGGNGGHVDVQPEAAAGMTEESSAREGMLNTTIMSDVLMVETENTPDEPFTSDMKLKALTAEVVKTIKDIMALNPLYREHLYHIIQGQRVLDNPVFICDVGAAVTTADPEQIQQVIEETNIPARLELVLSLLKKEFELSKLQKKIGQEVEEKVKKQHREYILREQLKIIKKELGIEKDDKDAIEEKFRDRLKGLVVPEHVKTVIDEELNKLGTLDNHSSEFSVTRNYLDWLTCLPWGKYSSENLDLARATQILEEDHYGMEDVKKRILEFIAVSQLKGSTQGKILCFHGPPGVGKTSIARSIARALNRQYFRFSVGGMSDVAEIKGHRRTYVGAMPGKMIQCLKKTKTENPLVLIDEVCYTQIL
;
A
#
# COMPACT_ATOMS: atom_id res chain seq x y z
N MET A 1 -10.36 34.15 16.32
CA MET A 1 -11.19 33.27 15.48
C MET A 1 -11.58 33.87 14.13
N ALA A 2 -11.91 35.17 13.99
CA ALA A 2 -12.29 35.76 12.70
C ALA A 2 -11.13 36.09 11.72
N ALA A 3 -9.90 36.27 12.21
CA ALA A 3 -8.74 36.59 11.36
C ALA A 3 -8.11 35.35 10.67
N LEU A 4 -8.23 34.17 11.27
CA LEU A 4 -7.71 32.91 10.73
C LEU A 4 -8.58 32.33 9.61
N THR A 5 -9.89 32.59 9.64
CA THR A 5 -10.84 32.16 8.60
C THR A 5 -10.66 32.92 7.28
N ASN A 6 -10.31 34.22 7.33
CA ASN A 6 -10.08 35.01 6.11
C ASN A 6 -8.80 34.60 5.37
N HIS A 7 -7.74 34.25 6.10
CA HIS A 7 -6.47 33.87 5.50
C HIS A 7 -6.53 32.49 4.80
N LEU A 8 -7.35 31.58 5.32
CA LEU A 8 -7.63 30.27 4.70
C LEU A 8 -8.51 30.40 3.44
N GLY A 9 -9.48 31.32 3.42
CA GLY A 9 -10.32 31.58 2.24
C GLY A 9 -9.53 32.14 1.05
N GLU A 10 -8.56 33.02 1.32
CA GLU A 10 -7.74 33.67 0.29
C GLU A 10 -6.73 32.69 -0.36
N GLN A 11 -6.19 31.77 0.42
CA GLN A 11 -5.30 30.68 -0.04
C GLN A 11 -6.02 29.68 -0.95
N ILE A 12 -7.30 29.39 -0.67
CA ILE A 12 -8.12 28.47 -1.47
C ILE A 12 -8.53 29.10 -2.81
N SER A 13 -8.81 30.41 -2.83
CA SER A 13 -9.14 31.15 -4.06
C SER A 13 -7.93 31.22 -5.02
N LYS A 14 -6.72 31.49 -4.51
CA LYS A 14 -5.47 31.47 -5.30
C LYS A 14 -5.15 30.07 -5.87
N LYS A 15 -5.42 28.99 -5.13
CA LYS A 15 -5.25 27.61 -5.63
C LYS A 15 -6.26 27.22 -6.72
N LYS A 16 -7.49 27.76 -6.69
CA LYS A 16 -8.49 27.52 -7.76
C LYS A 16 -8.16 28.28 -9.05
N GLY A 17 -7.64 29.50 -8.96
CA GLY A 17 -7.16 30.28 -10.11
C GLY A 17 -5.99 29.60 -10.85
N ALA A 18 -5.01 29.08 -10.11
CA ALA A 18 -3.85 28.40 -10.67
C ALA A 18 -4.18 27.04 -11.34
N ARG A 19 -5.27 26.37 -10.93
CA ARG A 19 -5.75 25.14 -11.59
C ARG A 19 -6.50 25.41 -12.89
N LYS A 20 -7.11 26.59 -13.06
CA LYS A 20 -7.84 26.98 -14.28
C LYS A 20 -6.88 27.32 -15.42
N SER A 21 -5.84 28.11 -15.15
CA SER A 21 -4.84 28.49 -16.18
C SER A 21 -3.99 27.30 -16.66
N ARG A 22 -3.81 26.28 -15.82
CA ARG A 22 -3.10 25.04 -16.19
C ARG A 22 -3.96 24.09 -17.05
N LYS A 23 -5.29 24.27 -17.05
CA LYS A 23 -6.23 23.51 -17.89
C LYS A 23 -6.37 24.18 -19.27
N GLU A 24 -6.39 25.51 -19.34
CA GLU A 24 -6.39 26.27 -20.60
C GLU A 24 -5.10 26.07 -21.42
N ARG A 25 -3.93 26.08 -20.78
CA ARG A 25 -2.65 25.78 -21.47
C ARG A 25 -2.51 24.35 -21.98
N ARG A 26 -3.39 23.44 -21.57
CA ARG A 26 -3.38 22.03 -22.02
C ARG A 26 -4.36 21.81 -23.19
N LEU A 27 -5.33 22.70 -23.40
CA LEU A 27 -6.22 22.67 -24.58
C LEU A 27 -5.58 23.33 -25.82
N GLU A 28 -4.74 24.35 -25.64
CA GLU A 28 -4.03 24.98 -26.79
C GLU A 28 -2.99 24.08 -27.47
N LYS A 29 -2.52 23.01 -26.81
CA LYS A 29 -1.54 22.08 -27.40
C LYS A 29 -2.15 20.91 -28.19
N VAL A 30 -3.48 20.80 -28.25
CA VAL A 30 -4.17 19.69 -28.96
C VAL A 30 -4.74 20.12 -30.31
N ASN A 31 -4.91 21.42 -30.57
CA ASN A 31 -5.53 21.93 -31.81
C ASN A 31 -4.57 22.47 -32.88
N GLY A 32 -3.27 22.13 -32.81
CA GLY A 32 -2.30 22.46 -33.85
C GLY A 32 -2.04 21.28 -34.78
N GLY A 33 -2.89 21.06 -35.78
CA GLY A 33 -2.69 19.97 -36.73
C GLY A 33 -3.67 19.93 -37.90
N ASN A 34 -3.19 20.37 -39.06
CA ASN A 34 -3.73 20.22 -40.42
C ASN A 34 -4.94 21.05 -40.86
N GLY A 35 -4.65 21.99 -41.76
CA GLY A 35 -5.61 22.71 -42.59
C GLY A 35 -5.89 22.01 -43.92
N GLY A 36 -6.96 22.47 -44.55
CA GLY A 36 -7.42 22.08 -45.88
C GLY A 36 -8.65 22.89 -46.26
N HIS A 37 -8.40 24.05 -46.86
CA HIS A 37 -9.34 25.02 -47.44
C HIS A 37 -10.13 24.40 -48.61
N VAL A 38 -11.44 24.68 -48.75
CA VAL A 38 -12.07 25.15 -50.01
C VAL A 38 -13.38 25.88 -49.67
N ASP A 39 -13.48 27.14 -50.09
CA ASP A 39 -14.67 27.99 -50.12
C ASP A 39 -15.66 27.56 -51.23
N VAL A 40 -16.96 27.85 -51.06
CA VAL A 40 -17.75 28.75 -51.95
C VAL A 40 -19.24 28.68 -51.56
N GLN A 41 -19.83 29.86 -51.49
CA GLN A 41 -21.22 30.21 -51.15
C GLN A 41 -22.06 30.39 -52.45
N PRO A 42 -23.38 30.72 -52.39
CA PRO A 42 -24.46 29.90 -52.96
C PRO A 42 -25.30 30.61 -54.04
N GLU A 43 -26.29 29.93 -54.65
CA GLU A 43 -27.40 30.65 -55.32
C GLU A 43 -28.72 29.86 -55.44
N ALA A 44 -29.72 30.36 -54.69
CA ALA A 44 -31.06 30.81 -55.11
C ALA A 44 -32.03 29.97 -55.99
N ALA A 45 -33.25 29.87 -55.44
CA ALA A 45 -34.55 30.29 -56.03
C ALA A 45 -35.48 29.26 -56.72
N ALA A 46 -36.57 29.00 -55.98
CA ALA A 46 -37.98 29.25 -56.36
C ALA A 46 -38.75 28.28 -57.26
N GLY A 47 -40.00 27.98 -56.83
CA GLY A 47 -41.14 27.86 -57.76
C GLY A 47 -42.08 26.66 -57.63
N MET A 48 -43.01 26.72 -56.67
CA MET A 48 -44.47 26.47 -56.76
C MET A 48 -45.10 25.31 -57.60
N THR A 49 -45.96 24.56 -56.87
CA THR A 49 -47.37 24.13 -57.13
C THR A 49 -47.75 22.93 -58.01
N GLU A 50 -48.40 21.98 -57.29
CA GLU A 50 -49.70 21.29 -57.53
C GLU A 50 -49.86 20.05 -58.45
N GLU A 51 -50.39 19.00 -57.79
CA GLU A 51 -51.36 17.98 -58.21
C GLU A 51 -51.05 16.97 -59.34
N SER A 52 -50.93 15.69 -58.98
CA SER A 52 -52.06 14.73 -59.04
C SER A 52 -51.64 13.25 -59.17
N SER A 53 -52.39 12.40 -58.47
CA SER A 53 -52.74 11.00 -58.74
C SER A 53 -51.66 9.93 -58.95
N ALA A 54 -51.61 9.03 -57.96
CA ALA A 54 -51.70 7.56 -58.08
C ALA A 54 -50.97 6.87 -59.25
N ARG A 55 -49.96 6.05 -58.91
CA ARG A 55 -49.84 4.65 -59.36
C ARG A 55 -48.72 3.90 -58.64
N GLU A 56 -49.09 2.70 -58.21
CA GLU A 56 -48.33 1.51 -57.80
C GLU A 56 -46.82 1.46 -58.12
N GLY A 57 -46.06 0.99 -57.13
CA GLY A 57 -45.03 -0.01 -57.35
C GLY A 57 -43.58 0.42 -57.16
N MET A 58 -42.85 -0.47 -56.46
CA MET A 58 -41.39 -0.62 -56.39
C MET A 58 -40.69 0.09 -55.23
N LEU A 59 -39.97 -0.73 -54.44
CA LEU A 59 -38.91 -0.32 -53.53
C LEU A 59 -37.98 0.66 -54.25
N ASN A 60 -38.00 1.91 -53.82
CA ASN A 60 -36.95 2.87 -54.12
C ASN A 60 -36.37 3.33 -52.79
N THR A 61 -35.27 2.68 -52.41
CA THR A 61 -34.31 3.24 -51.45
C THR A 61 -33.62 4.42 -52.14
N THR A 62 -34.33 5.54 -52.24
CA THR A 62 -33.74 6.80 -52.72
C THR A 62 -33.04 7.44 -51.52
N ILE A 63 -31.73 7.23 -51.46
CA ILE A 63 -30.87 7.97 -50.53
C ILE A 63 -30.85 9.42 -51.00
N MET A 64 -31.67 10.26 -50.40
CA MET A 64 -31.49 11.70 -50.41
C MET A 64 -31.86 12.28 -49.04
N SER A 65 -30.89 13.00 -48.46
CA SER A 65 -30.81 13.58 -47.11
C SER A 65 -30.40 12.59 -46.00
N ASP A 66 -29.54 13.05 -45.08
CA ASP A 66 -28.98 12.32 -43.93
C ASP A 66 -30.05 11.90 -42.89
N VAL A 67 -31.17 11.33 -43.32
CA VAL A 67 -32.25 10.87 -42.44
C VAL A 67 -32.77 9.53 -42.93
N LEU A 68 -32.75 8.54 -42.04
CA LEU A 68 -33.21 7.18 -42.28
C LEU A 68 -34.74 7.17 -42.21
N MET A 69 -35.42 7.06 -43.35
CA MET A 69 -36.89 6.99 -43.42
C MET A 69 -37.33 5.53 -43.33
N VAL A 70 -38.19 5.22 -42.36
CA VAL A 70 -38.71 3.86 -42.11
C VAL A 70 -40.23 3.89 -42.21
N GLU A 71 -40.80 2.95 -42.97
CA GLU A 71 -42.24 2.73 -43.02
C GLU A 71 -42.67 1.93 -41.79
N THR A 72 -43.70 2.39 -41.09
CA THR A 72 -44.19 1.74 -39.85
C THR A 72 -45.62 1.26 -40.06
N GLU A 73 -45.87 -0.01 -39.74
CA GLU A 73 -47.19 -0.60 -39.75
C GLU A 73 -47.58 -0.96 -38.32
N ASN A 74 -48.75 -0.49 -37.86
CA ASN A 74 -49.26 -0.85 -36.54
C ASN A 74 -49.82 -2.27 -36.60
N THR A 75 -49.13 -3.21 -35.96
CA THR A 75 -49.64 -4.58 -35.79
C THR A 75 -50.63 -4.59 -34.63
N PRO A 76 -51.93 -4.84 -34.85
CA PRO A 76 -52.90 -4.90 -33.76
C PRO A 76 -52.73 -6.20 -32.97
N ASP A 77 -52.87 -6.11 -31.64
CA ASP A 77 -52.90 -7.30 -30.77
C ASP A 77 -54.10 -8.21 -31.12
N GLU A 78 -53.96 -9.52 -30.89
CA GLU A 78 -55.06 -10.45 -31.10
C GLU A 78 -56.25 -10.13 -30.15
N PRO A 79 -57.50 -10.23 -30.64
CA PRO A 79 -58.66 -9.95 -29.80
C PRO A 79 -58.73 -10.94 -28.63
N PHE A 80 -58.63 -10.43 -27.41
CA PHE A 80 -58.62 -11.22 -26.19
C PHE A 80 -60.00 -11.31 -25.53
N THR A 81 -60.28 -12.43 -24.89
CA THR A 81 -61.45 -12.59 -24.01
C THR A 81 -61.00 -12.42 -22.57
N SER A 82 -61.77 -11.68 -21.76
CA SER A 82 -61.41 -11.39 -20.37
C SER A 82 -61.64 -12.61 -19.47
N ASP A 83 -60.75 -13.59 -19.51
CA ASP A 83 -60.85 -14.79 -18.68
C ASP A 83 -60.39 -14.54 -17.23
N MET A 84 -60.92 -15.33 -16.29
CA MET A 84 -60.52 -15.27 -14.87
C MET A 84 -59.01 -15.48 -14.67
N LYS A 85 -58.38 -16.30 -15.53
CA LYS A 85 -56.94 -16.55 -15.54
C LYS A 85 -56.13 -15.31 -15.93
N LEU A 86 -56.62 -14.54 -16.91
CA LEU A 86 -55.97 -13.32 -17.37
C LEU A 86 -55.94 -12.26 -16.25
N LYS A 87 -57.07 -12.05 -15.58
CA LYS A 87 -57.17 -11.12 -14.44
C LYS A 87 -56.23 -11.51 -13.29
N ALA A 88 -56.07 -12.81 -13.03
CA ALA A 88 -55.15 -13.30 -12.01
C ALA A 88 -53.68 -13.02 -12.36
N LEU A 89 -53.27 -13.29 -13.61
CA LEU A 89 -51.92 -12.99 -14.10
C LEU A 89 -51.60 -11.49 -14.05
N THR A 90 -52.54 -10.66 -14.50
CA THR A 90 -52.39 -9.20 -14.44
C THR A 90 -52.22 -8.71 -12.99
N ALA A 91 -52.99 -9.25 -12.05
CA ALA A 91 -52.84 -8.93 -10.64
C ALA A 91 -51.48 -9.37 -10.06
N GLU A 92 -50.96 -10.53 -10.46
CA GLU A 92 -49.64 -11.01 -10.04
C GLU A 92 -48.51 -10.11 -10.59
N VAL A 93 -48.57 -9.73 -11.87
CA VAL A 93 -47.61 -8.80 -12.47
C VAL A 93 -47.62 -7.45 -11.74
N VAL A 94 -48.79 -6.86 -11.52
CA VAL A 94 -48.92 -5.60 -10.77
C VAL A 94 -48.35 -5.71 -9.35
N LYS A 95 -48.53 -6.85 -8.69
CA LYS A 95 -47.97 -7.09 -7.36
C LYS A 95 -46.43 -7.13 -7.41
N THR A 96 -45.85 -7.88 -8.35
CA THR A 96 -44.39 -7.98 -8.48
C THR A 96 -43.74 -6.62 -8.80
N ILE A 97 -44.36 -5.80 -9.64
CA ILE A 97 -43.91 -4.43 -9.92
C ILE A 97 -43.90 -3.58 -8.63
N LYS A 98 -44.98 -3.64 -7.83
CA LYS A 98 -45.05 -2.93 -6.54
C LYS A 98 -43.97 -3.39 -5.56
N ASP A 99 -43.70 -4.70 -5.51
CA ASP A 99 -42.68 -5.26 -4.63
C ASP A 99 -41.26 -4.80 -5.04
N ILE A 100 -40.97 -4.71 -6.35
CA ILE A 100 -39.71 -4.14 -6.87
C ILE A 100 -39.58 -2.66 -6.50
N MET A 101 -40.64 -1.86 -6.68
CA MET A 101 -40.66 -0.43 -6.29
C MET A 101 -40.40 -0.21 -4.79
N ALA A 102 -40.81 -1.15 -3.94
CA ALA A 102 -40.55 -1.08 -2.49
C ALA A 102 -39.10 -1.39 -2.13
N LEU A 103 -38.40 -2.19 -2.94
CA LEU A 103 -37.00 -2.54 -2.75
C LEU A 103 -36.04 -1.48 -3.27
N ASN A 104 -36.39 -0.78 -4.34
CA ASN A 104 -35.51 0.19 -4.99
C ASN A 104 -36.13 1.60 -5.07
N PRO A 105 -35.65 2.57 -4.26
CA PRO A 105 -36.19 3.93 -4.19
C PRO A 105 -36.14 4.71 -5.52
N LEU A 106 -35.22 4.38 -6.43
CA LEU A 106 -35.04 5.11 -7.70
C LEU A 106 -36.21 4.94 -8.67
N TYR A 107 -36.84 3.76 -8.67
CA TYR A 107 -38.01 3.46 -9.49
C TYR A 107 -39.31 4.02 -8.91
N ARG A 108 -39.30 4.37 -7.61
CA ARG A 108 -40.48 4.81 -6.89
C ARG A 108 -41.03 6.12 -7.43
N GLU A 109 -40.20 7.09 -7.81
CA GLU A 109 -40.72 8.39 -8.28
C GLU A 109 -41.23 8.35 -9.72
N HIS A 110 -40.53 7.65 -10.63
CA HIS A 110 -40.88 7.60 -12.05
C HIS A 110 -42.11 6.73 -12.35
N LEU A 111 -42.28 5.61 -11.63
CA LEU A 111 -43.37 4.66 -11.89
C LEU A 111 -44.64 4.95 -11.09
N TYR A 112 -44.53 5.68 -9.98
CA TYR A 112 -45.70 6.00 -9.14
C TYR A 112 -46.71 6.89 -9.87
N HIS A 113 -46.24 7.80 -10.74
CA HIS A 113 -47.11 8.61 -11.59
C HIS A 113 -47.82 7.81 -12.68
N ILE A 114 -47.18 6.74 -13.20
CA ILE A 114 -47.73 5.89 -14.27
C ILE A 114 -48.81 4.95 -13.73
N ILE A 115 -48.59 4.40 -12.52
CA ILE A 115 -49.47 3.39 -11.91
C ILE A 115 -50.72 4.02 -11.25
N GLN A 116 -50.71 5.31 -10.88
CA GLN A 116 -51.86 5.98 -10.26
C GLN A 116 -53.01 6.35 -11.21
N GLY A 117 -52.83 6.25 -12.52
CA GLY A 117 -53.93 6.39 -13.46
C GLY A 117 -54.85 5.17 -13.40
N GLN A 118 -56.05 5.29 -12.81
CA GLN A 118 -57.00 4.16 -12.66
C GLN A 118 -57.31 3.38 -13.95
N ARG A 119 -57.20 4.01 -15.12
CA ARG A 119 -57.46 3.39 -16.44
C ARG A 119 -56.32 2.48 -16.95
N VAL A 120 -55.20 2.48 -16.25
CA VAL A 120 -53.97 1.79 -16.64
C VAL A 120 -53.92 0.35 -16.11
N LEU A 121 -54.55 0.11 -14.95
CA LEU A 121 -54.55 -1.18 -14.27
C LEU A 121 -55.48 -2.21 -14.90
N ASP A 122 -56.42 -1.76 -15.73
CA ASP A 122 -57.40 -2.61 -16.40
C ASP A 122 -56.96 -3.05 -17.81
N ASN A 123 -55.87 -2.46 -18.34
CA ASN A 123 -55.33 -2.83 -19.65
C ASN A 123 -54.11 -3.77 -19.50
N PRO A 124 -54.25 -5.07 -19.81
CA PRO A 124 -53.17 -6.04 -19.67
C PRO A 124 -51.97 -5.75 -20.59
N VAL A 125 -52.19 -5.14 -21.76
CA VAL A 125 -51.13 -4.79 -22.72
C VAL A 125 -50.20 -3.72 -22.14
N PHE A 126 -50.80 -2.66 -21.59
CA PHE A 126 -50.01 -1.56 -21.01
C PHE A 126 -49.20 -2.03 -19.79
N ILE A 127 -49.73 -2.97 -19.00
CA ILE A 127 -49.01 -3.53 -17.85
C ILE A 127 -47.80 -4.35 -18.29
N CYS A 128 -47.90 -5.06 -19.41
CA CYS A 128 -46.76 -5.75 -20.02
C CYS A 128 -45.66 -4.77 -20.44
N ASP A 129 -46.04 -3.66 -21.08
CA ASP A 129 -45.09 -2.64 -21.54
C ASP A 129 -44.39 -1.93 -20.38
N VAL A 130 -45.15 -1.58 -19.33
CA VAL A 130 -44.56 -1.03 -18.11
C VAL A 130 -43.67 -2.06 -17.43
N GLY A 131 -44.09 -3.34 -17.36
CA GLY A 131 -43.26 -4.40 -16.79
C GLY A 131 -41.95 -4.60 -17.55
N ALA A 132 -41.98 -4.52 -18.87
CA ALA A 132 -40.80 -4.58 -19.73
C ALA A 132 -39.86 -3.39 -19.50
N ALA A 133 -40.41 -2.17 -19.37
CA ALA A 133 -39.62 -0.96 -19.12
C ALA A 133 -38.97 -0.92 -17.73
N VAL A 134 -39.53 -1.64 -16.75
CA VAL A 134 -39.00 -1.73 -15.38
C VAL A 134 -37.87 -2.75 -15.26
N THR A 135 -37.79 -3.69 -16.19
CA THR A 135 -36.82 -4.78 -16.12
C THR A 135 -35.50 -4.40 -16.77
N THR A 136 -34.37 -4.87 -16.22
CA THR A 136 -33.02 -4.66 -16.78
C THR A 136 -32.59 -5.82 -17.69
N ALA A 137 -33.55 -6.45 -18.39
CA ALA A 137 -33.31 -7.62 -19.23
C ALA A 137 -32.62 -7.27 -20.55
N ASP A 138 -32.06 -8.29 -21.22
CA ASP A 138 -31.42 -8.10 -22.51
C ASP A 138 -32.42 -7.56 -23.55
N PRO A 139 -31.98 -6.67 -24.49
CA PRO A 139 -32.86 -6.10 -25.51
C PRO A 139 -33.63 -7.16 -26.32
N GLU A 140 -33.03 -8.33 -26.54
CA GLU A 140 -33.66 -9.47 -27.22
C GLU A 140 -34.86 -10.02 -26.45
N GLN A 141 -34.80 -10.08 -25.12
CA GLN A 141 -35.89 -10.57 -24.27
C GLN A 141 -37.03 -9.54 -24.16
N ILE A 142 -36.68 -8.25 -24.16
CA ILE A 142 -37.66 -7.16 -24.20
C ILE A 142 -38.38 -7.15 -25.56
N GLN A 143 -37.63 -7.37 -26.64
CA GLN A 143 -38.19 -7.47 -27.99
C GLN A 143 -39.16 -8.66 -28.11
N GLN A 144 -38.81 -9.83 -27.56
CA GLN A 144 -39.71 -11.00 -27.51
C GLN A 144 -41.05 -10.70 -26.82
N VAL A 145 -41.04 -9.85 -25.79
CA VAL A 145 -42.27 -9.43 -25.11
C VAL A 145 -43.13 -8.51 -25.99
N ILE A 146 -42.51 -7.63 -26.77
CA ILE A 146 -43.21 -6.65 -27.62
C ILE A 146 -43.72 -7.31 -28.91
N GLU A 147 -43.03 -8.32 -29.43
CA GLU A 147 -43.42 -9.09 -30.62
C GLU A 147 -44.57 -10.08 -30.38
N GLU A 148 -44.81 -10.48 -29.13
CA GLU A 148 -45.86 -11.45 -28.79
C GLU A 148 -47.25 -10.81 -28.89
N THR A 149 -48.03 -11.24 -29.89
CA THR A 149 -49.41 -10.77 -30.12
C THR A 149 -50.43 -11.41 -29.17
N ASN A 150 -50.09 -12.54 -28.54
CA ASN A 150 -50.93 -13.24 -27.60
C ASN A 150 -50.77 -12.68 -26.17
N ILE A 151 -51.78 -11.95 -25.69
CA ILE A 151 -51.75 -11.24 -24.40
C ILE A 151 -51.48 -12.17 -23.19
N PRO A 152 -52.15 -13.34 -23.04
CA PRO A 152 -51.80 -14.31 -22.00
C PRO A 152 -50.33 -14.74 -22.01
N ALA A 153 -49.79 -15.08 -23.19
CA ALA A 153 -48.40 -15.52 -23.31
C ALA A 153 -47.42 -14.38 -22.99
N ARG A 154 -47.72 -13.16 -23.46
CA ARG A 154 -46.96 -11.95 -23.17
C ARG A 154 -46.89 -11.64 -21.67
N LEU A 155 -48.00 -11.79 -20.94
CA LEU A 155 -48.04 -11.62 -19.48
C LEU A 155 -47.16 -12.65 -18.75
N GLU A 156 -47.14 -13.90 -19.20
CA GLU A 156 -46.30 -14.96 -18.61
C GLU A 156 -44.80 -14.68 -18.84
N LEU A 157 -44.43 -14.20 -20.04
CA LEU A 157 -43.07 -13.78 -20.37
C LEU A 157 -42.62 -12.61 -19.48
N VAL A 158 -43.42 -11.55 -19.39
CA VAL A 158 -43.12 -10.38 -18.55
C VAL A 158 -43.03 -10.75 -17.07
N LEU A 159 -43.94 -11.59 -16.57
CA LEU A 159 -43.91 -12.05 -15.18
C LEU A 159 -42.62 -12.81 -14.87
N SER A 160 -42.10 -13.60 -15.81
CA SER A 160 -40.83 -14.31 -15.63
C SER A 160 -39.63 -13.36 -15.53
N LEU A 161 -39.62 -12.30 -16.34
CA LEU A 161 -38.57 -11.28 -16.34
C LEU A 161 -38.62 -10.45 -15.06
N LEU A 162 -39.81 -10.02 -14.63
CA LEU A 162 -40.02 -9.29 -13.39
C LEU A 162 -39.62 -10.10 -12.14
N LYS A 163 -39.88 -11.41 -12.12
CA LYS A 163 -39.44 -12.28 -11.02
C LYS A 163 -37.91 -12.35 -10.91
N LYS A 164 -37.20 -12.38 -12.04
CA LYS A 164 -35.72 -12.33 -12.04
C LYS A 164 -35.21 -10.98 -11.51
N GLU A 165 -35.82 -9.88 -11.95
CA GLU A 165 -35.46 -8.53 -11.49
C GLU A 165 -35.74 -8.33 -9.99
N PHE A 166 -36.82 -8.91 -9.48
CA PHE A 166 -37.15 -8.90 -8.06
C PHE A 166 -36.08 -9.60 -7.21
N GLU A 167 -35.63 -10.79 -7.60
CA GLU A 167 -34.56 -11.49 -6.88
C GLU A 167 -33.23 -10.74 -6.95
N LEU A 168 -32.91 -10.12 -8.09
CA LEU A 168 -31.74 -9.27 -8.25
C LEU A 168 -31.80 -8.05 -7.30
N SER A 169 -32.94 -7.36 -7.26
CA SER A 169 -33.16 -6.22 -6.37
C SER A 169 -33.05 -6.60 -4.89
N LYS A 170 -33.54 -7.79 -4.52
CA LYS A 170 -33.43 -8.33 -3.16
C LYS A 170 -31.97 -8.63 -2.79
N LEU A 171 -31.20 -9.19 -3.72
CA LEU A 171 -29.76 -9.45 -3.52
C LEU A 171 -28.99 -8.14 -3.36
N GLN A 172 -29.24 -7.13 -4.20
CA GLN A 172 -28.62 -5.81 -4.10
C GLN A 172 -28.88 -5.16 -2.73
N LYS A 173 -30.12 -5.22 -2.24
CA LYS A 173 -30.48 -4.70 -0.91
C LYS A 173 -29.74 -5.43 0.20
N LYS A 174 -29.63 -6.76 0.12
CA LYS A 174 -28.88 -7.56 1.10
C LYS A 174 -27.39 -7.19 1.11
N ILE A 175 -26.77 -7.06 -0.06
CA ILE A 175 -25.37 -6.63 -0.20
C ILE A 175 -25.19 -5.22 0.40
N GLY A 176 -26.11 -4.30 0.10
CA GLY A 176 -26.09 -2.95 0.66
C GLY A 176 -26.12 -2.94 2.19
N GLN A 177 -26.99 -3.75 2.79
CA GLN A 177 -27.08 -3.90 4.24
C GLN A 177 -25.78 -4.49 4.85
N GLU A 178 -25.22 -5.53 4.26
CA GLU A 178 -23.96 -6.14 4.74
C GLU A 178 -22.78 -5.16 4.67
N VAL A 179 -22.70 -4.36 3.60
CA VAL A 179 -21.69 -3.30 3.46
C VAL A 179 -21.90 -2.21 4.50
N GLU A 180 -23.14 -1.76 4.70
CA GLU A 180 -23.46 -0.73 5.70
C GLU A 180 -23.14 -1.20 7.12
N GLU A 181 -23.41 -2.47 7.45
CA GLU A 181 -23.03 -3.06 8.73
C GLU A 181 -21.51 -3.10 8.93
N LYS A 182 -20.75 -3.50 7.90
CA LYS A 182 -19.28 -3.50 7.95
C LYS A 182 -18.73 -2.09 8.17
N VAL A 183 -19.26 -1.10 7.45
CA VAL A 183 -18.86 0.31 7.61
C VAL A 183 -19.21 0.83 9.01
N LYS A 184 -20.41 0.53 9.53
CA LYS A 184 -20.80 0.89 10.90
C LYS A 184 -19.88 0.26 11.94
N LYS A 185 -19.53 -1.02 11.79
CA LYS A 185 -18.58 -1.71 12.68
C LYS A 185 -17.20 -1.04 12.65
N GLN A 186 -16.65 -0.77 11.46
CA GLN A 186 -15.36 -0.09 11.33
C GLN A 186 -15.37 1.32 11.92
N HIS A 187 -16.42 2.10 11.67
CA HIS A 187 -16.57 3.44 12.22
C HIS A 187 -16.68 3.41 13.75
N ARG A 188 -17.46 2.46 14.30
CA ARG A 188 -17.56 2.25 15.75
C ARG A 188 -16.22 1.87 16.35
N GLU A 189 -15.48 0.95 15.73
CA GLU A 189 -14.16 0.54 16.19
C GLU A 189 -13.16 1.70 16.16
N TYR A 190 -13.19 2.52 15.11
CA TYR A 190 -12.37 3.73 15.01
C TYR A 190 -12.66 4.70 16.16
N ILE A 191 -13.95 4.99 16.43
CA ILE A 191 -14.34 5.87 17.54
C ILE A 191 -13.89 5.29 18.89
N LEU A 192 -14.09 3.99 19.11
CA LEU A 192 -13.67 3.33 20.35
C LEU A 192 -12.15 3.38 20.54
N ARG A 193 -11.37 3.22 19.48
CA ARG A 193 -9.90 3.37 19.54
C ARG A 193 -9.49 4.80 19.88
N GLU A 194 -10.15 5.79 19.29
CA GLU A 194 -9.87 7.21 19.57
C GLU A 194 -10.24 7.57 21.02
N GLN A 195 -11.38 7.07 21.51
CA GLN A 195 -11.79 7.22 22.91
C GLN A 195 -10.82 6.52 23.86
N LEU A 196 -10.38 5.29 23.54
CA LEU A 196 -9.37 4.59 24.33
C LEU A 196 -8.04 5.36 24.37
N LYS A 197 -7.66 6.02 23.27
CA LYS A 197 -6.46 6.87 23.24
C LYS A 197 -6.60 8.07 24.18
N ILE A 198 -7.75 8.73 24.17
CA ILE A 198 -8.05 9.84 25.09
C ILE A 198 -8.07 9.36 26.55
N ILE A 199 -8.73 8.24 26.85
CA ILE A 199 -8.79 7.66 28.21
C ILE A 199 -7.40 7.27 28.71
N LYS A 200 -6.56 6.63 27.87
CA LYS A 200 -5.18 6.27 28.23
C LYS A 200 -4.34 7.49 28.57
N LYS A 201 -4.52 8.59 27.82
CA LYS A 201 -3.88 9.89 28.07
C LYS A 201 -4.34 10.50 29.39
N GLU A 202 -5.64 10.48 29.68
CA GLU A 202 -6.19 11.00 30.95
C GLU A 202 -5.78 10.16 32.18
N LEU A 203 -5.65 8.84 32.03
CA LEU A 203 -5.24 7.93 33.10
C LEU A 203 -3.74 8.06 33.45
N GLY A 204 -2.95 8.83 32.70
CA GLY A 204 -1.50 8.95 32.93
C GLY A 204 -0.72 7.64 32.72
N ILE A 205 -1.34 6.66 32.05
CA ILE A 205 -0.73 5.37 31.67
C ILE A 205 -0.09 5.47 30.27
N GLU A 206 -0.01 6.67 29.69
CA GLU A 206 0.95 6.94 28.61
C GLU A 206 2.39 6.82 29.16
N LYS A 207 2.85 5.58 29.33
CA LYS A 207 4.06 5.21 28.62
C LYS A 207 3.57 4.84 27.24
N ASP A 208 3.66 5.79 26.32
CA ASP A 208 3.47 5.50 24.91
C ASP A 208 4.41 4.32 24.55
N ASP A 209 4.08 3.49 23.55
CA ASP A 209 5.00 2.42 23.14
C ASP A 209 6.39 2.99 22.81
N LYS A 210 6.42 4.27 22.39
CA LYS A 210 7.60 5.10 22.24
C LYS A 210 8.35 5.34 23.55
N ASP A 211 7.68 5.78 24.61
CA ASP A 211 8.31 6.04 25.91
C ASP A 211 8.90 4.75 26.50
N ALA A 212 8.22 3.61 26.31
CA ALA A 212 8.75 2.31 26.74
C ALA A 212 10.01 1.90 25.95
N ILE A 213 10.12 2.28 24.67
CA ILE A 213 11.33 2.05 23.86
C ILE A 213 12.44 3.00 24.30
N GLU A 214 12.14 4.28 24.52
CA GLU A 214 13.10 5.27 25.02
C GLU A 214 13.64 4.90 26.40
N GLU A 215 12.78 4.49 27.32
CA GLU A 215 13.17 4.03 28.65
C GLU A 215 14.08 2.80 28.57
N LYS A 216 13.77 1.82 27.70
CA LYS A 216 14.65 0.66 27.46
C LYS A 216 16.04 1.08 26.98
N PHE A 217 16.13 2.06 26.08
CA PHE A 217 17.43 2.56 25.62
C PHE A 217 18.17 3.29 26.74
N ARG A 218 17.48 4.16 27.49
CA ARG A 218 18.04 4.85 28.66
C ARG A 218 18.52 3.86 29.73
N ASP A 219 17.78 2.79 29.97
CA ASP A 219 18.15 1.75 30.93
C ASP A 219 19.40 0.97 30.50
N ARG A 220 19.58 0.71 29.21
CA ARG A 220 20.84 0.11 28.70
C ARG A 220 22.03 1.05 28.85
N LEU A 221 21.80 2.36 28.72
CA LEU A 221 22.80 3.41 28.91
C LEU A 221 23.18 3.59 30.38
N LYS A 222 22.25 3.33 31.32
CA LYS A 222 22.52 3.36 32.77
C LYS A 222 23.58 2.32 33.12
N GLY A 223 24.78 2.78 33.47
CA GLY A 223 25.91 1.95 33.88
C GLY A 223 27.00 1.73 32.82
N LEU A 224 26.91 2.38 31.65
CA LEU A 224 27.99 2.46 30.67
C LEU A 224 28.70 3.83 30.77
N VAL A 225 30.02 3.86 30.56
CA VAL A 225 30.78 5.11 30.49
C VAL A 225 30.86 5.53 29.03
N VAL A 226 29.88 6.33 28.60
CA VAL A 226 29.77 6.80 27.22
C VAL A 226 30.55 8.11 27.07
N PRO A 227 31.41 8.26 26.04
CA PRO A 227 32.06 9.53 25.73
C PRO A 227 31.05 10.65 25.42
N GLU A 228 31.36 11.89 25.81
CA GLU A 228 30.43 13.03 25.71
C GLU A 228 29.92 13.25 24.28
N HIS A 229 30.79 13.18 23.27
CA HIS A 229 30.40 13.30 21.86
C HIS A 229 29.41 12.21 21.42
N VAL A 230 29.51 10.99 21.97
CA VAL A 230 28.57 9.91 21.63
C VAL A 230 27.25 10.12 22.36
N LYS A 231 27.30 10.61 23.60
CA LYS A 231 26.12 10.91 24.41
C LYS A 231 25.25 12.00 23.76
N THR A 232 25.84 13.10 23.28
CA THR A 232 25.10 14.15 22.58
C THR A 232 24.38 13.61 21.35
N VAL A 233 25.04 12.77 20.55
CA VAL A 233 24.43 12.11 19.38
C VAL A 233 23.28 11.18 19.78
N ILE A 234 23.43 10.42 20.86
CA ILE A 234 22.35 9.55 21.36
C ILE A 234 21.15 10.39 21.81
N ASP A 235 21.38 11.48 22.55
CA ASP A 235 20.32 12.36 23.03
C ASP A 235 19.58 13.05 21.87
N GLU A 236 20.30 13.50 20.82
CA GLU A 236 19.70 14.03 19.60
C GLU A 236 18.83 13.00 18.88
N GLU A 237 19.30 11.76 18.75
CA GLU A 237 18.54 10.71 18.06
C GLU A 237 17.36 10.20 18.90
N LEU A 238 17.45 10.22 20.24
CA LEU A 238 16.32 9.95 21.13
C LEU A 238 15.23 11.02 20.98
N ASN A 239 15.60 12.31 20.95
CA ASN A 239 14.64 13.40 20.72
C ASN A 239 13.93 13.28 19.35
N LYS A 240 14.67 12.84 18.31
CA LYS A 240 14.09 12.56 16.99
C LYS A 240 13.12 11.38 17.04
N LEU A 241 13.45 10.31 17.77
CA LEU A 241 12.61 9.12 17.92
C LEU A 241 11.24 9.46 18.52
N GLY A 242 11.20 10.29 19.58
CA GLY A 242 9.93 10.70 20.19
C GLY A 242 9.03 11.52 19.26
N THR A 243 9.64 12.37 18.42
CA THR A 243 8.93 13.24 17.48
C THR A 243 8.37 12.48 16.26
N LEU A 244 9.03 11.42 15.81
CA LEU A 244 8.67 10.67 14.59
C LEU A 244 7.43 9.80 14.78
N ASP A 245 6.62 9.63 13.73
CA ASP A 245 5.47 8.72 13.77
C ASP A 245 5.90 7.23 13.69
N ASN A 246 5.21 6.34 14.42
CA ASN A 246 5.55 4.92 14.55
C ASN A 246 5.48 4.15 13.21
N HIS A 247 4.69 4.63 12.26
CA HIS A 247 4.54 4.02 10.94
C HIS A 247 5.54 4.53 9.90
N SER A 248 6.38 5.52 10.25
CA SER A 248 7.38 6.06 9.33
C SER A 248 8.56 5.11 9.14
N SER A 249 9.06 5.00 7.91
CA SER A 249 10.30 4.29 7.62
C SER A 249 11.50 4.89 8.35
N GLU A 250 11.47 6.19 8.64
CA GLU A 250 12.51 6.88 9.41
C GLU A 250 12.52 6.44 10.88
N PHE A 251 11.35 6.16 11.46
CA PHE A 251 11.26 5.65 12.84
C PHE A 251 11.97 4.29 12.98
N SER A 252 11.79 3.39 12.01
CA SER A 252 12.47 2.09 12.01
C SER A 252 13.99 2.24 11.88
N VAL A 253 14.48 3.14 11.02
CA VAL A 253 15.91 3.39 10.82
C VAL A 253 16.55 3.99 12.08
N THR A 254 15.93 5.02 12.66
CA THR A 254 16.42 5.68 13.90
C THR A 254 16.41 4.72 15.08
N ARG A 255 15.35 3.92 15.24
CA ARG A 255 15.28 2.88 16.28
C ARG A 255 16.40 1.86 16.14
N ASN A 256 16.66 1.35 14.93
CA ASN A 256 17.73 0.40 14.68
C ASN A 256 19.11 1.01 14.97
N TYR A 257 19.30 2.28 14.59
CA TYR A 257 20.54 3.00 14.87
C TYR A 257 20.78 3.17 16.37
N LEU A 258 19.77 3.59 17.13
CA LEU A 258 19.81 3.66 18.60
C LEU A 258 20.03 2.29 19.25
N ASP A 259 19.44 1.20 18.71
CA ASP A 259 19.71 -0.15 19.19
C ASP A 259 21.19 -0.52 19.03
N TRP A 260 21.78 -0.22 17.86
CA TRP A 260 23.20 -0.45 17.64
C TRP A 260 24.07 0.39 18.59
N LEU A 261 23.79 1.68 18.76
CA LEU A 261 24.55 2.54 19.66
C LEU A 261 24.44 2.10 21.13
N THR A 262 23.26 1.70 21.58
CA THR A 262 23.03 1.28 22.98
C THR A 262 23.51 -0.14 23.29
N CYS A 263 23.66 -1.00 22.28
CA CYS A 263 24.23 -2.34 22.44
C CYS A 263 25.76 -2.36 22.48
N LEU A 264 26.43 -1.28 22.11
CA LEU A 264 27.88 -1.22 22.13
C LEU A 264 28.41 -1.13 23.58
N PRO A 265 29.52 -1.83 23.89
CA PRO A 265 30.03 -1.96 25.25
C PRO A 265 30.85 -0.74 25.70
N TRP A 266 30.27 0.46 25.66
CA TRP A 266 30.98 1.70 26.00
C TRP A 266 31.60 1.68 27.41
N GLY A 267 32.90 1.91 27.50
CA GLY A 267 33.68 1.91 28.74
C GLY A 267 33.80 0.57 29.44
N LYS A 268 33.41 -0.55 28.80
CA LYS A 268 33.54 -1.90 29.36
C LYS A 268 34.78 -2.59 28.81
N TYR A 269 35.81 -2.65 29.64
CA TYR A 269 37.04 -3.38 29.37
C TYR A 269 37.00 -4.75 30.06
N SER A 270 37.42 -5.81 29.35
CA SER A 270 37.72 -7.08 30.00
C SER A 270 38.99 -6.95 30.84
N SER A 271 39.03 -7.62 31.99
CA SER A 271 40.23 -7.72 32.83
C SER A 271 41.35 -8.45 32.08
N GLU A 272 42.41 -7.72 31.78
CA GLU A 272 43.57 -8.25 31.07
C GLU A 272 44.49 -8.95 32.05
N ASN A 273 44.93 -10.16 31.70
CA ASN A 273 46.02 -10.81 32.41
C ASN A 273 47.31 -10.62 31.61
N LEU A 274 48.29 -9.94 32.21
CA LEU A 274 49.60 -9.66 31.62
C LEU A 274 50.73 -10.47 32.27
N ASP A 275 50.39 -11.56 32.97
CA ASP A 275 51.34 -12.47 33.60
C ASP A 275 52.12 -13.27 32.55
N LEU A 276 53.39 -12.93 32.37
CA LEU A 276 54.29 -13.60 31.43
C LEU A 276 54.44 -15.10 31.69
N ALA A 277 54.51 -15.52 32.97
CA ALA A 277 54.64 -16.94 33.33
C ALA A 277 53.42 -17.76 32.86
N ARG A 278 52.21 -17.23 33.10
CA ARG A 278 50.96 -17.84 32.66
C ARG A 278 50.84 -17.85 31.14
N ALA A 279 51.19 -16.75 30.49
CA ALA A 279 51.18 -16.67 29.03
C ALA A 279 52.12 -17.69 28.40
N THR A 280 53.31 -17.88 28.96
CA THR A 280 54.28 -18.89 28.51
C THR A 280 53.72 -20.31 28.64
N GLN A 281 53.13 -20.63 29.79
CA GLN A 281 52.52 -21.94 30.04
C GLN A 281 51.40 -22.26 29.04
N ILE A 282 50.49 -21.32 28.79
CA ILE A 282 49.36 -21.51 27.85
C ILE A 282 49.86 -21.67 26.41
N LEU A 283 50.88 -20.89 26.00
CA LEU A 283 51.45 -20.99 24.66
C LEU A 283 52.19 -22.32 24.45
N GLU A 284 52.83 -22.86 25.48
CA GLU A 284 53.51 -24.16 25.41
C GLU A 284 52.53 -25.35 25.46
N GLU A 285 51.42 -25.20 26.19
CA GLU A 285 50.34 -26.20 26.26
C GLU A 285 49.61 -26.35 24.91
N ASP A 286 49.27 -25.23 24.27
CA ASP A 286 48.42 -25.25 23.07
C ASP A 286 49.21 -25.50 21.77
N HIS A 287 50.54 -25.23 21.75
CA HIS A 287 51.36 -25.27 20.54
C HIS A 287 52.75 -25.86 20.80
N TYR A 288 53.12 -26.89 20.03
CA TYR A 288 54.49 -27.42 20.04
C TYR A 288 55.41 -26.65 19.07
N GLY A 289 56.63 -26.32 19.50
CA GLY A 289 57.63 -25.60 18.69
C GLY A 289 57.34 -24.10 18.54
N MET A 290 57.66 -23.53 17.37
CA MET A 290 57.48 -22.10 17.05
C MET A 290 58.12 -21.12 18.05
N GLU A 291 59.34 -21.43 18.50
CA GLU A 291 60.04 -20.68 19.54
C GLU A 291 60.17 -19.19 19.20
N ASP A 292 60.52 -18.84 17.97
CA ASP A 292 60.65 -17.45 17.52
C ASP A 292 59.32 -16.69 17.62
N VAL A 293 58.22 -17.33 17.24
CA VAL A 293 56.88 -16.72 17.25
C VAL A 293 56.40 -16.55 18.69
N LYS A 294 56.57 -17.57 19.54
CA LYS A 294 56.24 -17.51 20.96
C LYS A 294 57.05 -16.42 21.66
N LYS A 295 58.36 -16.33 21.41
CA LYS A 295 59.23 -15.28 21.94
C LYS A 295 58.73 -13.89 21.54
N ARG A 296 58.32 -13.71 20.28
CA ARG A 296 57.78 -12.42 19.80
C ARG A 296 56.44 -12.05 20.45
N ILE A 297 55.58 -13.04 20.72
CA ILE A 297 54.33 -12.84 21.46
C ILE A 297 54.63 -12.45 22.92
N LEU A 298 55.57 -13.11 23.58
CA LEU A 298 55.96 -12.79 24.95
C LEU A 298 56.58 -11.39 25.05
N GLU A 299 57.42 -10.99 24.09
CA GLU A 299 57.93 -9.61 23.98
C GLU A 299 56.80 -8.59 23.86
N PHE A 300 55.77 -8.92 23.08
CA PHE A 300 54.60 -8.06 22.95
C PHE A 300 53.86 -7.90 24.28
N ILE A 301 53.60 -9.00 24.99
CA ILE A 301 52.95 -8.99 26.31
C ILE A 301 53.79 -8.20 27.32
N ALA A 302 55.12 -8.39 27.33
CA ALA A 302 56.04 -7.67 28.21
C ALA A 302 56.01 -6.16 27.95
N VAL A 303 55.99 -5.73 26.68
CA VAL A 303 55.86 -4.31 26.34
C VAL A 303 54.49 -3.74 26.75
N SER A 304 53.42 -4.52 26.60
CA SER A 304 52.08 -4.12 27.06
C SER A 304 52.00 -4.00 28.58
N GLN A 305 52.67 -4.89 29.31
CA GLN A 305 52.80 -4.82 30.77
C GLN A 305 53.51 -3.54 31.22
N LEU A 306 54.62 -3.17 30.55
CA LEU A 306 55.36 -1.94 30.85
C LEU A 306 54.56 -0.66 30.57
N LYS A 307 53.75 -0.65 29.52
CA LYS A 307 52.96 0.53 29.12
C LYS A 307 51.62 0.66 29.86
N GLY A 308 51.19 -0.37 30.60
CA GLY A 308 49.88 -0.40 31.27
C GLY A 308 48.67 -0.35 30.32
N SER A 309 48.91 -0.36 29.01
CA SER A 309 47.89 -0.42 27.97
C SER A 309 48.45 -1.15 26.76
N THR A 310 47.59 -1.90 26.09
CA THR A 310 47.96 -2.71 24.92
C THR A 310 47.78 -1.94 23.59
N GLN A 311 47.68 -0.60 23.64
CA GLN A 311 47.38 0.17 22.44
C GLN A 311 48.48 0.07 21.38
N GLY A 312 48.08 -0.23 20.14
CA GLY A 312 48.79 0.21 18.94
C GLY A 312 49.77 -0.76 18.28
N LYS A 313 49.70 -2.07 18.49
CA LYS A 313 50.48 -3.01 17.65
C LYS A 313 49.63 -4.12 17.06
N ILE A 314 49.80 -4.31 15.76
CA ILE A 314 49.18 -5.36 14.96
C ILE A 314 50.25 -6.43 14.73
N LEU A 315 49.93 -7.69 15.03
CA LEU A 315 50.78 -8.83 14.73
C LEU A 315 50.31 -9.49 13.43
N CYS A 316 51.23 -9.70 12.50
CA CYS A 316 50.97 -10.39 11.24
C CYS A 316 51.74 -11.72 11.25
N PHE A 317 51.03 -12.83 11.10
CA PHE A 317 51.61 -14.17 10.97
C PHE A 317 51.52 -14.63 9.52
N HIS A 318 52.65 -14.88 8.87
CA HIS A 318 52.72 -15.43 7.51
C HIS A 318 53.30 -16.85 7.52
N GLY A 319 52.96 -17.66 6.52
CA GLY A 319 53.50 -19.01 6.35
C GLY A 319 52.56 -19.91 5.52
N PRO A 320 52.93 -21.17 5.28
CA PRO A 320 52.08 -22.11 4.55
C PRO A 320 50.73 -22.38 5.27
N PRO A 321 49.70 -22.86 4.57
CA PRO A 321 48.45 -23.26 5.20
C PRO A 321 48.69 -24.45 6.15
N GLY A 322 47.90 -24.55 7.22
CA GLY A 322 47.98 -25.66 8.18
C GLY A 322 48.99 -25.50 9.33
N VAL A 323 49.81 -24.44 9.35
CA VAL A 323 50.81 -24.21 10.43
C VAL A 323 50.23 -23.65 11.75
N GLY A 324 48.91 -23.64 11.93
CA GLY A 324 48.30 -23.24 13.22
C GLY A 324 48.21 -21.73 13.49
N LYS A 325 48.24 -20.86 12.47
CA LYS A 325 48.08 -19.39 12.62
C LYS A 325 46.78 -18.98 13.33
N THR A 326 45.66 -19.59 12.96
CA THR A 326 44.36 -19.30 13.59
C THR A 326 44.32 -19.81 15.03
N SER A 327 44.98 -20.95 15.31
CA SER A 327 45.05 -21.52 16.66
C SER A 327 45.93 -20.71 17.61
N ILE A 328 47.09 -20.21 17.17
CA ILE A 328 47.97 -19.42 18.04
C ILE A 328 47.29 -18.11 18.47
N ALA A 329 46.50 -17.49 17.58
CA ALA A 329 45.69 -16.31 17.91
C ALA A 329 44.64 -16.60 19.00
N ARG A 330 44.07 -17.81 19.03
CA ARG A 330 43.13 -18.23 20.08
C ARG A 330 43.85 -18.41 21.42
N SER A 331 45.05 -18.99 21.40
CA SER A 331 45.89 -19.16 22.59
C SER A 331 46.36 -17.83 23.15
N ILE A 332 46.68 -16.85 22.29
CA ILE A 332 46.97 -15.47 22.71
C ILE A 332 45.75 -14.84 23.41
N ALA A 333 44.54 -15.02 22.86
CA ALA A 333 43.33 -14.50 23.49
C ALA A 333 43.07 -15.16 24.86
N ARG A 334 43.30 -16.47 24.98
CA ARG A 334 43.21 -17.23 26.24
C ARG A 334 44.26 -16.78 27.26
N ALA A 335 45.49 -16.52 26.82
CA ALA A 335 46.57 -16.02 27.67
C ALA A 335 46.28 -14.62 28.23
N LEU A 336 45.80 -13.72 27.37
CA LEU A 336 45.46 -12.33 27.75
C LEU A 336 44.11 -12.19 28.47
N ASN A 337 43.34 -13.28 28.57
CA ASN A 337 41.96 -13.28 29.07
C ASN A 337 41.03 -12.29 28.32
N ARG A 338 41.17 -12.24 26.99
CA ARG A 338 40.37 -11.37 26.12
C ARG A 338 39.35 -12.16 25.31
N GLN A 339 38.24 -11.49 24.99
CA GLN A 339 37.23 -12.06 24.10
C GLN A 339 37.82 -12.20 22.68
N TYR A 340 37.67 -13.39 22.11
CA TYR A 340 38.19 -13.72 20.78
C TYR A 340 37.10 -13.57 19.72
N PHE A 341 37.40 -12.82 18.66
CA PHE A 341 36.54 -12.72 17.48
C PHE A 341 37.35 -12.95 16.21
N ARG A 342 36.83 -13.78 15.31
CA ARG A 342 37.46 -14.08 14.02
C ARG A 342 36.54 -13.69 12.89
N PHE A 343 37.09 -13.02 11.88
CA PHE A 343 36.47 -12.90 10.57
C PHE A 343 37.52 -13.10 9.48
N SER A 344 37.12 -13.75 8.38
CA SER A 344 37.97 -13.87 7.19
C SER A 344 37.72 -12.66 6.29
N VAL A 345 38.78 -12.15 5.66
CA VAL A 345 38.70 -11.20 4.56
C VAL A 345 38.92 -11.84 3.19
N GLY A 346 39.21 -13.14 3.15
CA GLY A 346 39.32 -13.90 1.92
C GLY A 346 38.00 -13.93 1.16
N GLY A 347 38.03 -13.49 -0.10
CA GLY A 347 36.84 -13.43 -0.96
C GLY A 347 35.93 -12.22 -0.75
N MET A 348 36.29 -11.29 0.15
CA MET A 348 35.57 -10.02 0.26
C MET A 348 35.95 -9.12 -0.91
N SER A 349 34.96 -8.71 -1.70
CA SER A 349 35.13 -7.77 -2.82
C SER A 349 34.71 -6.34 -2.46
N ASP A 350 33.84 -6.18 -1.47
CA ASP A 350 33.27 -4.88 -1.12
C ASP A 350 33.80 -4.35 0.23
N VAL A 351 34.19 -3.08 0.22
CA VAL A 351 34.59 -2.31 1.40
C VAL A 351 33.43 -2.14 2.39
N ALA A 352 32.19 -2.15 1.89
CA ALA A 352 30.98 -1.97 2.71
C ALA A 352 30.78 -3.08 3.75
N GLU A 353 31.37 -4.27 3.56
CA GLU A 353 31.30 -5.32 4.57
C GLU A 353 32.18 -5.02 5.80
N ILE A 354 33.35 -4.40 5.56
CA ILE A 354 34.27 -4.01 6.64
C ILE A 354 33.78 -2.72 7.31
N LYS A 355 33.47 -1.69 6.53
CA LYS A 355 33.07 -0.36 7.04
C LYS A 355 31.60 -0.27 7.43
N GLY A 356 30.73 -1.03 6.79
CA GLY A 356 29.28 -0.91 6.90
C GLY A 356 28.67 0.00 5.83
N HIS A 357 27.35 -0.07 5.70
CA HIS A 357 26.58 0.76 4.78
C HIS A 357 26.19 2.10 5.43
N ARG A 358 25.96 3.13 4.61
CA ARG A 358 25.32 4.36 5.07
C ARG A 358 23.90 4.07 5.54
N ARG A 359 23.47 4.72 6.62
CA ARG A 359 22.11 4.56 7.22
C ARG A 359 20.95 4.83 6.26
N THR A 360 21.19 5.54 5.16
CA THR A 360 20.18 5.92 4.16
C THR A 360 19.72 4.73 3.32
N TYR A 361 20.47 3.62 3.31
CA TYR A 361 20.08 2.43 2.58
C TYR A 361 19.09 1.58 3.37
N VAL A 362 18.05 1.10 2.70
CA VAL A 362 17.08 0.16 3.28
C VAL A 362 17.83 -1.13 3.64
N GLY A 363 17.75 -1.56 4.90
CA GLY A 363 18.48 -2.73 5.39
C GLY A 363 19.97 -2.50 5.67
N ALA A 364 20.41 -1.23 5.86
CA ALA A 364 21.79 -0.92 6.19
C ALA A 364 22.27 -1.70 7.43
N MET A 365 23.32 -2.50 7.24
CA MET A 365 23.99 -3.23 8.30
C MET A 365 25.33 -2.56 8.62
N PRO A 366 25.69 -2.45 9.92
CA PRO A 366 27.00 -1.93 10.30
C PRO A 366 28.09 -2.96 9.96
N GLY A 367 29.32 -2.46 9.77
CA GLY A 367 30.45 -3.28 9.40
C GLY A 367 30.81 -4.37 10.42
N LYS A 368 31.60 -5.35 10.00
CA LYS A 368 32.00 -6.51 10.83
C LYS A 368 32.64 -6.11 12.17
N MET A 369 33.34 -4.98 12.24
CA MET A 369 33.98 -4.51 13.47
C MET A 369 32.96 -4.07 14.54
N ILE A 370 31.88 -3.39 14.14
CA ILE A 370 30.79 -3.02 15.05
C ILE A 370 30.02 -4.26 15.51
N GLN A 371 29.82 -5.23 14.60
CA GLN A 371 29.23 -6.52 14.94
C GLN A 371 30.09 -7.32 15.93
N CYS A 372 31.42 -7.27 15.78
CA CYS A 372 32.38 -7.83 16.72
C CYS A 372 32.14 -7.29 18.13
N LEU A 373 32.15 -5.96 18.29
CA LEU A 373 31.93 -5.30 19.58
C LEU A 373 30.58 -5.68 20.21
N LYS A 374 29.51 -5.76 19.41
CA LYS A 374 28.18 -6.22 19.90
C LYS A 374 28.23 -7.67 20.39
N LYS A 375 28.99 -8.54 19.74
CA LYS A 375 29.09 -9.96 20.09
C LYS A 375 29.99 -10.21 21.29
N THR A 376 31.13 -9.53 21.37
CA THR A 376 32.12 -9.69 22.45
C THR A 376 31.71 -8.95 23.71
N LYS A 377 30.90 -7.88 23.60
CA LYS A 377 30.45 -7.04 24.73
C LYS A 377 31.61 -6.43 25.53
N THR A 378 32.77 -6.24 24.90
CA THR A 378 33.98 -5.64 25.47
C THR A 378 34.59 -4.66 24.47
N GLU A 379 35.24 -3.58 24.92
CA GLU A 379 35.93 -2.61 24.06
C GLU A 379 37.31 -3.10 23.57
N ASN A 380 37.92 -4.04 24.30
CA ASN A 380 39.24 -4.60 24.02
C ASN A 380 39.21 -6.07 23.56
N PRO A 381 38.38 -6.47 22.56
CA PRO A 381 38.42 -7.83 22.05
C PRO A 381 39.70 -8.06 21.24
N LEU A 382 40.20 -9.30 21.25
CA LEU A 382 41.21 -9.75 20.29
C LEU A 382 40.50 -10.13 18.99
N VAL A 383 40.78 -9.36 17.95
CA VAL A 383 40.20 -9.54 16.63
C VAL A 383 41.23 -10.19 15.70
N LEU A 384 40.94 -11.40 15.24
CA LEU A 384 41.72 -12.08 14.21
C LEU A 384 41.12 -11.78 12.83
N ILE A 385 41.93 -11.16 11.98
CA ILE A 385 41.65 -10.97 10.57
C ILE A 385 42.35 -12.10 9.81
N ASP A 386 41.58 -13.06 9.32
CA ASP A 386 42.11 -14.22 8.59
C ASP A 386 42.17 -13.93 7.07
N GLU A 387 43.08 -14.60 6.37
CA GLU A 387 43.19 -14.54 4.90
C GLU A 387 43.44 -13.15 4.27
N VAL A 388 44.14 -12.26 4.99
CA VAL A 388 44.48 -10.91 4.47
C VAL A 388 45.17 -10.96 3.10
N CYS A 389 45.95 -12.01 2.82
CA CYS A 389 46.66 -12.21 1.56
C CYS A 389 45.75 -12.38 0.33
N TYR A 390 44.51 -12.84 0.52
CA TYR A 390 43.55 -13.07 -0.56
C TYR A 390 42.63 -11.87 -0.81
N THR A 391 42.85 -10.78 -0.09
CA THR A 391 42.04 -9.57 -0.20
C THR A 391 42.43 -8.83 -1.49
N GLN A 392 41.45 -8.59 -2.36
CA GLN A 392 41.62 -7.73 -3.55
C GLN A 392 41.30 -6.25 -3.25
N ILE A 393 40.94 -5.94 -2.00
CA ILE A 393 40.62 -4.59 -1.54
C ILE A 393 41.93 -3.88 -1.17
N LEU A 394 42.57 -3.25 -2.15
CA LEU A 394 43.61 -2.24 -1.96
C LEU A 394 43.37 -1.06 -2.89
#